data_AF-A0A0L0SR65-F1
#
_entry.id   AF-A0A0L0SR65-F1
#
_cell.length_a   1.000
_cell.length_b   1.000
_cell.length_c   1.000
_cell.angle_alpha   90.00
_cell.angle_beta   90.00
_cell.angle_gamma   90.00
#
_symmetry.space_group_name_H-M   'P 1'
#
loop_
_entity.id
_entity.type
_entity.pdbx_description
1 polymer ?
#
loop_
_entity_poly.entity_id
_entity_poly.type
_entity_poly.pdbx_seq_one_letter_code
_entity_poly.pdbx_strand_id
1 'polypeptide(L)'
;MLSVLYFMLVPSRLLDVSLVMWRARFLQLLMHRISSSKTLSALSLHTDADDWNTEYDAHEGAALDPECVYFTTITDSIDMTGYSQGFVHTGESDCDDEDDDEDFADDTSLALVVGWSFPEALAHLDLSMCDLSLEDVQVLVRRWPLHLHWLSLAGSQLVTVPTPLPPTLRTLIVAFNQIDFAGHPEVWINVLLPTLRSINVTGCRLKASTMSLLKRAAEWAGVMPNGKPKLCVIDDEE
;
A
#
# COMPACT_ATOMS: atom_id res chain seq x y z
N MET A 1 -1.03 1.08 21.88
CA MET A 1 -0.04 0.71 20.83
C MET A 1 1.12 -0.24 21.24
N LEU A 2 1.63 -0.28 22.49
CA LEU A 2 2.85 -1.05 22.82
C LEU A 2 2.71 -2.59 22.83
N SER A 3 1.50 -3.12 22.99
CA SER A 3 1.22 -4.57 23.11
C SER A 3 1.36 -5.34 21.79
N VAL A 4 1.10 -4.70 20.66
CA VAL A 4 1.13 -5.39 19.35
C VAL A 4 2.56 -5.63 18.84
N LEU A 5 3.51 -4.80 19.27
CA LEU A 5 4.90 -4.90 18.83
C LEU A 5 5.71 -6.03 19.48
N TYR A 6 5.18 -6.67 20.52
CA TYR A 6 5.86 -7.79 21.20
C TYR A 6 5.81 -9.11 20.40
N PHE A 7 4.87 -9.25 19.46
CA PHE A 7 4.67 -10.51 18.71
C PHE A 7 5.70 -10.77 17.61
N MET A 8 6.59 -9.83 17.31
CA MET A 8 7.62 -10.03 16.27
C MET A 8 8.88 -10.77 16.73
N LEU A 9 8.85 -11.40 17.91
CA LEU A 9 9.93 -12.27 18.38
C LEU A 9 9.97 -13.62 17.65
N VAL A 10 8.90 -14.00 16.95
CA VAL A 10 8.87 -15.21 16.13
C VAL A 10 9.31 -14.86 14.70
N PRO A 11 10.23 -15.63 14.08
CA PRO A 11 10.61 -15.43 12.70
C PRO A 11 9.43 -15.73 11.77
N SER A 12 8.66 -14.70 11.45
CA SER A 12 7.53 -14.76 10.52
C SER A 12 8.04 -14.60 9.07
N ARG A 13 7.40 -15.33 8.15
CA ARG A 13 7.65 -15.20 6.70
C ARG A 13 6.67 -14.26 6.01
N LEU A 14 5.51 -14.08 6.62
CA LEU A 14 4.42 -13.24 6.14
C LEU A 14 3.94 -12.38 7.30
N LEU A 15 3.77 -11.09 7.04
CA LEU A 15 3.12 -10.15 7.93
C LEU A 15 2.00 -9.46 7.16
N ASP A 16 0.78 -9.56 7.68
CA ASP A 16 -0.41 -8.90 7.14
C ASP A 16 -0.95 -7.95 8.22
N VAL A 17 -1.18 -6.70 7.82
CA VAL A 17 -1.57 -5.62 8.72
C VAL A 17 -2.71 -4.85 8.07
N SER A 18 -3.85 -4.83 8.76
CA SER A 18 -5.00 -4.02 8.37
C SER A 18 -5.00 -2.73 9.19
N LEU A 19 -4.89 -1.60 8.48
CA LEU A 19 -4.85 -0.28 9.06
C LEU A 19 -6.23 0.38 8.93
N VAL A 20 -6.74 0.99 9.99
CA VAL A 20 -7.94 1.82 9.85
C VAL A 20 -7.66 3.04 8.96
N MET A 21 -6.43 3.54 8.99
CA MET A 21 -5.99 4.67 8.20
C MET A 21 -4.50 4.56 7.89
N TRP A 22 -4.11 4.88 6.66
CA TRP A 22 -2.70 5.00 6.31
C TRP A 22 -2.10 6.24 6.97
N ARG A 23 -1.01 6.05 7.72
CA ARG A 23 -0.19 7.16 8.23
C ARG A 23 1.26 6.89 7.91
N ALA A 24 1.92 7.84 7.26
CA ALA A 24 3.34 7.75 6.91
C ALA A 24 4.24 7.38 8.10
N ARG A 25 3.95 7.94 9.29
CA ARG A 25 4.67 7.63 10.54
C ARG A 25 4.49 6.18 10.99
N PHE A 26 3.32 5.58 10.74
CA PHE A 26 3.10 4.18 11.07
C PHE A 26 4.00 3.26 10.24
N LEU A 27 4.08 3.48 8.93
CA LEU A 27 4.97 2.72 8.05
C LEU A 27 6.41 2.78 8.57
N GLN A 28 6.88 3.96 8.98
CA GLN A 28 8.22 4.13 9.52
C GLN A 28 8.47 3.30 10.78
N LEU A 29 7.55 3.36 11.76
CA LEU A 29 7.67 2.60 13.00
C LEU A 29 7.65 1.09 12.72
N LEU A 30 6.76 0.66 11.82
CA LEU A 30 6.69 -0.72 11.39
C LEU A 30 8.00 -1.15 10.72
N MET A 31 8.52 -0.36 9.78
CA MET A 31 9.76 -0.66 9.05
C MET A 31 10.97 -0.67 9.97
N HIS A 32 11.07 0.26 10.93
CA HIS A 32 12.15 0.24 11.92
C HIS A 32 12.18 -1.08 12.70
N ARG A 33 11.01 -1.69 12.93
CA ARG A 33 10.88 -2.94 13.67
C ARG A 33 11.10 -4.18 12.80
N ILE A 34 10.60 -4.19 11.56
CA ILE A 34 10.73 -5.37 10.68
C ILE A 34 11.98 -5.38 9.81
N SER A 35 12.67 -4.24 9.64
CA SER A 35 13.81 -4.11 8.73
C SER A 35 14.94 -5.11 9.02
N SER A 36 15.13 -5.50 10.28
CA SER A 36 16.11 -6.51 10.68
C SER A 36 15.67 -7.96 10.46
N SER A 37 14.43 -8.20 10.03
CA SER A 37 13.90 -9.54 9.80
C SER A 37 14.58 -10.18 8.60
N LYS A 38 15.23 -11.33 8.83
CA LYS A 38 15.87 -12.13 7.78
C LYS A 38 14.92 -13.11 7.09
N THR A 39 13.74 -13.31 7.67
CA THR A 39 12.78 -14.33 7.22
C THR A 39 11.55 -13.74 6.56
N LEU A 40 11.26 -12.45 6.77
CA LEU A 40 10.07 -11.81 6.24
C LEU A 40 10.17 -11.68 4.72
N SER A 41 9.39 -12.49 4.03
CA SER A 41 9.34 -12.57 2.56
C SER A 41 8.11 -11.92 1.96
N ALA A 42 7.05 -11.73 2.74
CA ALA A 42 5.81 -11.11 2.32
C ALA A 42 5.34 -10.11 3.37
N LEU A 43 4.99 -8.91 2.92
CA LEU A 43 4.39 -7.85 3.72
C LEU A 43 3.14 -7.38 3.00
N SER A 44 2.01 -7.41 3.69
CA SER A 44 0.76 -6.86 3.22
C SER A 44 0.31 -5.79 4.21
N LEU A 45 0.16 -4.57 3.70
CA LEU A 45 -0.46 -3.45 4.39
C LEU A 45 -1.66 -3.05 3.54
N HIS A 46 -2.84 -3.08 4.13
CA HIS A 46 -4.05 -2.59 3.48
C HIS A 46 -4.86 -1.77 4.46
N THR A 47 -5.67 -0.84 3.94
CA THR A 47 -6.69 -0.20 4.77
C THR A 47 -8.01 -0.92 4.62
N ASP A 48 -8.75 -1.04 5.72
CA ASP A 48 -10.09 -1.60 5.68
C ASP A 48 -11.05 -0.52 5.14
N ALA A 49 -11.19 -0.48 3.81
CA ALA A 49 -12.02 0.50 3.14
C ALA A 49 -13.52 0.13 3.20
N ASP A 50 -13.85 -1.12 3.56
CA ASP A 50 -15.22 -1.63 3.51
C ASP A 50 -16.12 -1.03 4.61
N ASP A 51 -15.54 -0.43 5.66
CA ASP A 51 -16.30 0.14 6.79
C ASP A 51 -16.62 1.64 6.66
N TRP A 52 -16.18 2.32 5.58
CA TRP A 52 -16.51 3.74 5.36
C TRP A 52 -17.81 3.95 4.57
N ASN A 53 -18.34 2.90 3.93
CA ASN A 53 -19.56 2.93 3.11
C ASN A 53 -20.79 2.31 3.80
N THR A 54 -20.65 1.76 5.01
CA THR A 54 -21.80 1.59 5.89
C THR A 54 -22.29 2.98 6.23
N GLU A 55 -23.42 3.35 5.64
CA GLU A 55 -24.31 4.45 5.96
C GLU A 55 -24.42 4.57 7.49
N TYR A 56 -23.44 5.23 8.12
CA TYR A 56 -23.47 5.60 9.52
C TYR A 56 -24.46 6.75 9.59
N ASP A 57 -25.74 6.37 9.64
CA ASP A 57 -26.82 7.23 10.07
C ASP A 57 -26.31 8.03 11.27
N ALA A 58 -26.37 9.35 11.12
CA ALA A 58 -25.81 10.36 12.03
C ALA A 58 -26.52 10.36 13.40
N HIS A 59 -26.44 9.25 14.13
CA HIS A 59 -26.77 9.16 15.52
C HIS A 59 -25.51 9.43 16.35
N GLU A 60 -25.32 10.71 16.63
CA GLU A 60 -24.72 11.29 17.85
C GLU A 60 -23.75 10.39 18.64
N GLY A 61 -22.45 10.71 18.54
CA GLY A 61 -21.65 10.90 19.75
C GLY A 61 -20.65 9.81 20.15
N ALA A 62 -20.35 8.81 19.31
CA ALA A 62 -19.22 7.90 19.57
C ALA A 62 -18.03 8.28 18.67
N ALA A 63 -17.14 9.15 19.17
CA ALA A 63 -15.85 9.37 18.54
C ALA A 63 -15.06 8.05 18.56
N LEU A 64 -14.91 7.41 17.41
CA LEU A 64 -13.98 6.29 17.26
C LEU A 64 -12.56 6.83 17.48
N ASP A 65 -11.82 6.16 18.36
CA ASP A 65 -10.43 6.49 18.66
C ASP A 65 -9.58 6.30 17.38
N PRO A 66 -8.93 7.36 16.85
CA PRO A 66 -8.16 7.31 15.60
C PRO A 66 -6.90 6.41 15.64
N GLU A 67 -6.66 5.67 16.73
CA GLU A 67 -5.49 4.80 16.91
C GLU A 67 -5.72 3.30 16.66
N CYS A 68 -6.90 2.89 16.18
CA CYS A 68 -7.17 1.46 15.95
C CYS A 68 -6.32 0.88 14.81
N VAL A 69 -5.55 -0.17 15.10
CA VAL A 69 -4.79 -0.95 14.11
C VAL A 69 -5.02 -2.43 14.37
N TYR A 70 -5.41 -3.18 13.34
CA TYR A 70 -5.66 -4.62 13.41
C TYR A 70 -4.49 -5.39 12.78
N PHE A 71 -4.04 -6.44 13.45
CA PHE A 71 -2.94 -7.27 12.96
C PHE A 71 -3.41 -8.70 12.85
N THR A 72 -3.22 -9.31 11.68
CA THR A 72 -3.57 -10.70 11.42
C THR A 72 -2.30 -11.42 10.93
N THR A 73 -1.70 -12.27 11.77
CA THR A 73 -0.61 -13.14 11.29
C THR A 73 -1.22 -14.37 10.62
N ILE A 74 -1.01 -14.55 9.32
CA ILE A 74 -1.63 -15.65 8.54
C ILE A 74 -1.15 -17.06 8.97
N THR A 75 -0.20 -17.20 9.88
CA THR A 75 0.22 -18.53 10.37
C THR A 75 -0.43 -19.00 11.67
N ASP A 76 -1.22 -18.15 12.36
CA ASP A 76 -2.15 -18.53 13.43
C ASP A 76 -3.00 -17.28 13.71
N SER A 77 -4.31 -17.36 13.45
CA SER A 77 -5.22 -16.23 13.57
C SER A 77 -5.35 -15.80 15.04
N ILE A 78 -4.77 -14.65 15.38
CA ILE A 78 -5.10 -13.92 16.61
C ILE A 78 -5.94 -12.73 16.19
N ASP A 79 -7.24 -12.87 16.35
CA ASP A 79 -8.20 -11.78 16.26
C ASP A 79 -8.03 -10.88 17.50
N MET A 80 -7.69 -9.61 17.30
CA MET A 80 -7.51 -8.61 18.37
C MET A 80 -8.62 -7.56 18.41
N THR A 81 -9.80 -7.86 17.87
CA THR A 81 -11.00 -6.99 17.89
C THR A 81 -11.57 -6.65 19.28
N GLY A 82 -10.87 -6.96 20.38
CA GLY A 82 -11.37 -6.81 21.76
C GLY A 82 -10.58 -5.92 22.72
N TYR A 83 -9.51 -5.23 22.29
CA TYR A 83 -8.66 -4.43 23.19
C TYR A 83 -8.91 -2.92 23.07
N SER A 84 -10.11 -2.48 23.43
CA SER A 84 -10.48 -1.06 23.65
C SER A 84 -10.77 -0.74 25.12
N GLN A 85 -10.17 -1.45 26.07
CA GLN A 85 -10.31 -1.14 27.50
C GLN A 85 -9.03 -0.60 28.11
N GLY A 86 -9.05 0.69 28.46
CA GLY A 86 -8.26 1.21 29.57
C GLY A 86 -7.46 2.49 29.34
N PHE A 87 -8.01 3.50 28.66
CA PHE A 87 -7.59 4.89 28.93
C PHE A 87 -8.73 5.61 29.64
N VAL A 88 -8.72 5.53 30.97
CA VAL A 88 -9.57 6.35 31.83
C VAL A 88 -8.93 7.73 31.88
N HIS A 89 -9.40 8.65 31.03
CA HIS A 89 -9.18 10.07 31.22
C HIS A 89 -10.28 10.59 32.17
N THR A 90 -9.93 10.75 33.44
CA THR A 90 -10.74 11.59 34.36
C THR A 90 -10.29 13.02 34.19
N GLY A 91 -11.05 13.79 33.41
CA GLY A 91 -10.91 15.24 33.31
C GLY A 91 -12.27 15.82 32.95
N GLU A 92 -13.02 16.25 33.96
CA GLU A 92 -14.09 17.23 33.77
C GLU A 92 -13.45 18.47 33.14
N SER A 93 -13.89 18.84 31.94
CA SER A 93 -13.56 20.12 31.34
C SER A 93 -14.86 20.73 30.85
N ASP A 94 -15.25 21.81 31.53
CA ASP A 94 -16.30 22.72 31.10
C ASP A 94 -16.04 23.18 29.66
N CYS A 95 -17.09 23.10 28.87
CA CYS A 95 -17.12 23.39 27.45
C CYS A 95 -17.57 24.84 27.26
N ASP A 96 -16.61 25.73 27.04
CA ASP A 96 -16.83 27.07 26.49
C ASP A 96 -15.48 27.56 25.94
N ASP A 97 -15.07 27.11 24.75
CA ASP A 97 -14.04 27.80 23.97
C ASP A 97 -14.35 27.65 22.48
N GLU A 98 -14.40 28.83 21.85
CA GLU A 98 -14.84 29.13 20.50
C GLU A 98 -13.78 28.73 19.46
N ASP A 99 -14.23 28.10 18.37
CA ASP A 99 -13.76 28.28 16.98
C ASP A 99 -12.25 28.49 16.71
N ASP A 100 -11.39 27.68 17.31
CA ASP A 100 -10.06 27.45 16.76
C ASP A 100 -10.13 26.31 15.74
N ASP A 101 -10.40 26.68 14.48
CA ASP A 101 -10.07 25.89 13.28
C ASP A 101 -8.56 25.64 13.27
N GLU A 102 -8.06 24.77 14.16
CA GLU A 102 -6.72 24.23 14.04
C GLU A 102 -6.72 23.37 12.78
N ASP A 103 -6.31 24.01 11.67
CA ASP A 103 -5.71 23.37 10.51
C ASP A 103 -4.66 22.40 11.06
N PHE A 104 -5.08 21.16 11.31
CA PHE A 104 -4.22 20.00 11.48
C PHE A 104 -3.56 19.80 10.12
N ALA A 105 -2.63 20.70 9.81
CA ALA A 105 -1.81 20.67 8.62
C ALA A 105 -1.11 19.32 8.66
N ASP A 106 -1.56 18.48 7.74
CA ASP A 106 -1.21 17.09 7.52
C ASP A 106 0.28 16.98 7.14
N ASP A 107 1.16 17.17 8.13
CA ASP A 107 2.62 17.04 7.99
C ASP A 107 3.01 15.54 8.03
N THR A 108 2.37 14.79 7.14
CA THR A 108 2.39 13.33 7.02
C THR A 108 3.25 12.91 5.82
N SER A 109 4.23 13.72 5.42
CA SER A 109 5.15 13.33 4.34
C SER A 109 6.15 12.27 4.81
N LEU A 110 6.23 11.14 4.10
CA LEU A 110 7.27 10.12 4.31
C LEU A 110 8.72 10.64 4.11
N ALA A 111 8.88 11.84 3.53
CA ALA A 111 10.16 12.40 3.12
C ALA A 111 11.12 12.76 4.27
N LEU A 112 10.60 13.06 5.46
CA LEU A 112 11.39 13.65 6.55
C LEU A 112 12.22 12.64 7.37
N VAL A 113 12.02 11.33 7.20
CA VAL A 113 12.66 10.34 8.08
C VAL A 113 13.71 9.51 7.37
N VAL A 114 14.95 9.68 7.83
CA VAL A 114 16.15 8.98 7.39
C VAL A 114 16.28 7.66 8.16
N GLY A 115 16.63 6.58 7.45
CA GLY A 115 17.21 5.39 8.09
C GLY A 115 16.35 4.13 8.18
N TRP A 116 15.17 4.07 7.57
CA TRP A 116 14.44 2.80 7.41
C TRP A 116 14.58 2.23 6.00
N SER A 117 14.52 0.90 5.91
CA SER A 117 14.52 0.13 4.66
C SER A 117 13.60 -1.07 4.82
N PHE A 118 13.11 -1.60 3.69
CA PHE A 118 12.41 -2.88 3.72
C PHE A 118 13.38 -4.02 4.07
N PRO A 119 12.90 -5.14 4.64
CA PRO A 119 13.70 -6.34 4.83
C PRO A 119 14.28 -6.84 3.49
N GLU A 120 15.55 -7.26 3.48
CA GLU A 120 16.24 -7.68 2.25
C GLU A 120 15.62 -8.91 1.57
N ALA A 121 14.97 -9.77 2.37
CA ALA A 121 14.30 -10.99 1.91
C ALA A 121 12.88 -10.75 1.37
N LEU A 122 12.38 -9.51 1.43
CA LEU A 122 11.02 -9.17 1.01
C LEU A 122 10.86 -9.35 -0.50
N ALA A 123 10.04 -10.32 -0.89
CA ALA A 123 9.74 -10.67 -2.28
C ALA A 123 8.32 -10.27 -2.71
N HIS A 124 7.41 -10.15 -1.74
CA HIS A 124 6.02 -9.74 -1.93
C HIS A 124 5.71 -8.52 -1.07
N LEU A 125 5.21 -7.47 -1.70
CA LEU A 125 4.79 -6.25 -1.03
C LEU A 125 3.40 -5.84 -1.53
N ASP A 126 2.42 -5.89 -0.63
CA ASP A 126 1.10 -5.32 -0.86
C ASP A 126 0.98 -4.01 -0.08
N LEU A 127 0.67 -2.93 -0.79
CA LEU A 127 0.32 -1.63 -0.24
C LEU A 127 -1.01 -1.17 -0.86
N SER A 128 -1.89 -2.11 -1.19
CA SER A 128 -3.21 -1.78 -1.73
C SER A 128 -4.05 -1.02 -0.72
N MET A 129 -4.92 -0.14 -1.22
CA MET A 129 -5.82 0.70 -0.42
C MET A 129 -5.09 1.58 0.61
N CYS A 130 -3.76 1.78 0.51
CA CYS A 130 -3.01 2.57 1.49
C CYS A 130 -3.05 4.08 1.23
N ASP A 131 -4.03 4.58 0.48
CA ASP A 131 -4.21 5.98 0.08
C ASP A 131 -2.90 6.71 -0.29
N LEU A 132 -2.03 6.00 -1.02
CA LEU A 132 -0.66 6.47 -1.26
C LEU A 132 -0.66 7.70 -2.17
N SER A 133 -0.07 8.79 -1.69
CA SER A 133 0.21 9.98 -2.50
C SER A 133 1.36 9.72 -3.48
N LEU A 134 1.53 10.61 -4.46
CA LEU A 134 2.68 10.57 -5.37
C LEU A 134 4.00 10.74 -4.61
N GLU A 135 4.02 11.58 -3.57
CA GLU A 135 5.21 11.82 -2.75
C GLU A 135 5.61 10.58 -1.96
N ASP A 136 4.65 9.87 -1.38
CA ASP A 136 4.88 8.63 -0.67
C ASP A 136 5.51 7.59 -1.58
N VAL A 137 4.94 7.43 -2.78
CA VAL A 137 5.47 6.52 -3.78
C VAL A 137 6.89 6.92 -4.22
N GLN A 138 7.21 8.20 -4.35
CA GLN A 138 8.58 8.63 -4.66
C GLN A 138 9.58 8.26 -3.55
N VAL A 139 9.16 8.30 -2.29
CA VAL A 139 9.98 7.84 -1.16
C VAL A 139 10.15 6.32 -1.22
N LEU A 140 9.07 5.58 -1.47
CA LEU A 140 9.08 4.12 -1.59
C LEU A 140 9.97 3.63 -2.74
N VAL A 141 9.94 4.30 -3.88
CA VAL A 141 10.74 3.97 -5.07
C VAL A 141 12.24 3.90 -4.79
N ARG A 142 12.74 4.78 -3.90
CA ARG A 142 14.15 4.80 -3.50
C ARG A 142 14.53 3.67 -2.55
N ARG A 143 13.53 2.93 -2.03
CA ARG A 143 13.68 1.94 -0.97
C ARG A 143 13.24 0.54 -1.37
N TRP A 144 12.78 0.33 -2.61
CA TRP A 144 12.34 -0.99 -3.05
C TRP A 144 13.38 -2.08 -2.77
N PRO A 145 12.96 -3.24 -2.23
CA PRO A 145 13.85 -4.40 -2.11
C PRO A 145 14.35 -4.84 -3.48
N LEU A 146 15.64 -5.16 -3.58
CA LEU A 146 16.26 -5.62 -4.84
C LEU A 146 15.67 -6.95 -5.34
N HIS A 147 15.10 -7.76 -4.45
CA HIS A 147 14.52 -9.07 -4.74
C HIS A 147 12.98 -9.04 -4.86
N LEU A 148 12.38 -7.85 -4.90
CA LEU A 148 10.92 -7.74 -4.99
C LEU A 148 10.43 -8.32 -6.33
N HIS A 149 9.52 -9.29 -6.26
CA HIS A 149 8.95 -9.98 -7.42
C HIS A 149 7.48 -9.66 -7.64
N TRP A 150 6.77 -9.31 -6.57
CA TRP A 150 5.35 -9.01 -6.58
C TRP A 150 5.11 -7.70 -5.82
N LEU A 151 4.48 -6.74 -6.47
CA LEU A 151 4.16 -5.43 -5.92
C LEU A 151 2.71 -5.10 -6.24
N SER A 152 1.93 -4.78 -5.21
CA SER A 152 0.58 -4.26 -5.34
C SER A 152 0.50 -2.85 -4.76
N LEU A 153 -0.04 -1.95 -5.56
CA LEU A 153 -0.38 -0.56 -5.25
C LEU A 153 -1.84 -0.29 -5.66
N ALA A 154 -2.68 -1.33 -5.62
CA ALA A 154 -4.06 -1.25 -6.08
C ALA A 154 -4.88 -0.27 -5.22
N GLY A 155 -5.90 0.38 -5.81
CA GLY A 155 -6.83 1.23 -5.09
C GLY A 155 -6.16 2.38 -4.33
N SER A 156 -5.08 2.91 -4.90
CA SER A 156 -4.45 4.14 -4.42
C SER A 156 -4.87 5.32 -5.31
N GLN A 157 -4.43 6.53 -5.01
CA GLN A 157 -4.71 7.71 -5.81
C GLN A 157 -3.63 7.98 -6.88
N LEU A 158 -3.02 6.92 -7.45
CA LEU A 158 -1.89 7.08 -8.33
C LEU A 158 -2.30 7.61 -9.71
N VAL A 159 -1.69 8.72 -10.10
CA VAL A 159 -1.85 9.33 -11.42
C VAL A 159 -0.86 8.81 -12.46
N THR A 160 0.13 8.01 -12.04
CA THR A 160 1.16 7.41 -12.89
C THR A 160 1.76 6.18 -12.20
N VAL A 161 2.35 5.27 -12.98
CA VAL A 161 3.09 4.11 -12.42
C VAL A 161 4.43 4.57 -11.86
N PRO A 162 4.82 4.16 -10.64
CA PRO A 162 6.14 4.48 -10.09
C PRO A 162 7.28 4.02 -10.99
N THR A 163 8.27 4.88 -11.19
CA THR A 163 9.53 4.52 -11.84
C THR A 163 10.73 5.08 -11.05
N PRO A 164 11.86 4.35 -10.96
CA PRO A 164 12.06 2.98 -11.46
C PRO A 164 11.32 1.90 -10.65
N LEU A 165 10.95 0.81 -11.33
CA LEU A 165 10.44 -0.42 -10.69
C LEU A 165 11.61 -1.30 -10.20
N PRO A 166 11.39 -2.19 -9.20
CA PRO A 166 12.42 -3.12 -8.75
C PRO A 166 12.88 -4.03 -9.91
N PRO A 167 14.20 -4.23 -10.12
CA PRO A 167 14.73 -4.88 -11.33
C PRO A 167 14.31 -6.35 -11.49
N THR A 168 13.87 -7.01 -10.42
CA THR A 168 13.39 -8.39 -10.42
C THR A 168 11.87 -8.53 -10.46
N LEU A 169 11.14 -7.42 -10.59
CA LEU A 169 9.68 -7.42 -10.51
C LEU A 169 9.08 -8.26 -11.65
N ARG A 170 8.12 -9.11 -11.30
CA ARG A 170 7.40 -10.03 -12.20
C ARG A 170 5.91 -9.72 -12.26
N THR A 171 5.32 -9.30 -11.15
CA THR A 171 3.91 -8.93 -11.08
C THR A 171 3.78 -7.53 -10.51
N LEU A 172 3.06 -6.68 -11.23
CA LEU A 172 2.70 -5.34 -10.80
C LEU A 172 1.17 -5.22 -10.82
N ILE A 173 0.58 -4.91 -9.67
CA ILE A 173 -0.85 -4.63 -9.56
C ILE A 173 -1.00 -3.14 -9.26
N VAL A 174 -1.61 -2.42 -10.18
CA VAL A 174 -1.93 -0.99 -10.04
C VAL A 174 -3.40 -0.74 -10.32
N ALA A 175 -4.23 -1.78 -10.18
CA ALA A 175 -5.67 -1.73 -10.41
C ALA A 175 -6.34 -0.60 -9.61
N PHE A 176 -7.47 -0.09 -10.10
CA PHE A 176 -8.27 0.93 -9.42
C PHE A 176 -7.52 2.23 -9.07
N ASN A 177 -6.54 2.62 -9.89
CA ASN A 177 -5.84 3.91 -9.79
C ASN A 177 -6.28 4.86 -10.94
N GLN A 178 -5.69 6.07 -11.05
CA GLN A 178 -6.00 7.06 -12.09
C GLN A 178 -4.81 7.31 -13.04
N ILE A 179 -4.14 6.23 -13.47
CA ILE A 179 -2.80 6.23 -14.08
C ILE A 179 -2.69 7.00 -15.42
N ASP A 180 -3.79 7.24 -16.12
CA ASP A 180 -3.79 7.91 -17.42
C ASP A 180 -4.02 9.43 -17.33
N PHE A 181 -4.07 9.99 -16.11
CA PHE A 181 -4.35 11.41 -15.89
C PHE A 181 -3.14 12.30 -16.19
N ALA A 182 -1.91 11.81 -15.95
CA ALA A 182 -0.68 12.59 -16.14
C ALA A 182 -0.28 12.82 -17.62
N GLY A 183 -1.02 12.27 -18.59
CA GLY A 183 -0.89 12.59 -20.02
C GLY A 183 0.34 12.01 -20.74
N HIS A 184 1.18 11.22 -20.06
CA HIS A 184 2.42 10.66 -20.62
C HIS A 184 2.60 9.16 -20.32
N PRO A 185 1.66 8.29 -20.74
CA PRO A 185 1.74 6.85 -20.49
C PRO A 185 3.00 6.20 -21.10
N GLU A 186 3.52 6.76 -22.19
CA GLU A 186 4.73 6.29 -22.86
C GLU A 186 5.95 6.24 -21.93
N VAL A 187 6.03 7.12 -20.92
CA VAL A 187 7.19 7.22 -20.04
C VAL A 187 7.33 5.96 -19.21
N TRP A 188 6.26 5.51 -18.55
CA TRP A 188 6.33 4.32 -17.70
C TRP A 188 6.21 3.03 -18.51
N ILE A 189 5.48 3.02 -19.63
CA ILE A 189 5.38 1.85 -20.52
C ILE A 189 6.74 1.50 -21.13
N ASN A 190 7.50 2.50 -21.60
CA ASN A 190 8.81 2.26 -22.20
C ASN A 190 9.88 1.81 -21.18
N VAL A 191 9.63 2.05 -19.89
CA VAL A 191 10.52 1.67 -18.79
C VAL A 191 10.08 0.36 -18.12
N LEU A 192 9.01 -0.29 -18.63
CA LEU A 192 8.60 -1.60 -18.15
C LEU A 192 9.75 -2.61 -18.30
N LEU A 193 10.00 -3.33 -17.21
CA LEU A 193 11.15 -4.21 -17.13
C LEU A 193 10.93 -5.46 -17.99
N PRO A 194 11.98 -5.98 -18.67
CA PRO A 194 11.89 -7.22 -19.43
C PRO A 194 11.62 -8.46 -18.57
N THR A 195 11.71 -8.32 -17.25
CA THR A 195 11.38 -9.34 -16.24
C THR A 195 9.89 -9.43 -15.95
N LEU A 196 9.13 -8.35 -16.19
CA LEU A 196 7.71 -8.24 -15.86
C LEU A 196 6.90 -9.26 -16.68
N ARG A 197 6.01 -9.97 -15.99
CA ARG A 197 5.21 -11.09 -16.52
C ARG A 197 3.72 -10.83 -16.43
N SER A 198 3.30 -10.04 -15.46
CA SER A 198 1.91 -9.68 -15.28
C SER A 198 1.82 -8.23 -14.84
N ILE A 199 0.94 -7.48 -15.48
CA ILE A 199 0.52 -6.15 -15.05
C ILE A 199 -0.99 -6.12 -14.99
N ASN A 200 -1.54 -5.72 -13.85
CA ASN A 200 -2.97 -5.53 -13.67
C ASN A 200 -3.28 -4.03 -13.62
N VAL A 201 -4.07 -3.59 -14.60
CA VAL A 201 -4.53 -2.21 -14.80
C VAL A 201 -6.07 -2.10 -14.82
N THR A 202 -6.77 -3.13 -14.34
CA THR A 202 -8.23 -3.14 -14.15
C THR A 202 -8.67 -1.90 -13.38
N GLY A 203 -9.76 -1.25 -13.78
CA GLY A 203 -10.28 -0.06 -13.11
C GLY A 203 -9.41 1.19 -13.22
N CYS A 204 -8.34 1.21 -14.04
CA CYS A 204 -7.46 2.38 -14.18
C CYS A 204 -7.97 3.47 -15.14
N ARG A 205 -9.13 3.25 -15.77
CA ARG A 205 -9.74 4.14 -16.78
C ARG A 205 -8.77 4.56 -17.89
N LEU A 206 -7.93 3.64 -18.35
CA LEU A 206 -6.95 3.93 -19.40
C LEU A 206 -7.64 4.30 -20.72
N LYS A 207 -7.17 5.34 -21.42
CA LYS A 207 -7.59 5.61 -22.80
C LYS A 207 -7.25 4.43 -23.71
N ALA A 208 -8.04 4.26 -24.77
CA ALA A 208 -7.80 3.23 -25.79
C ALA A 208 -6.39 3.32 -26.42
N SER A 209 -5.83 4.52 -26.54
CA SER A 209 -4.45 4.74 -27.01
C SER A 209 -3.41 4.16 -26.05
N THR A 210 -3.58 4.38 -24.74
CA THR A 210 -2.72 3.87 -23.68
C THR A 210 -2.78 2.35 -23.62
N MET A 211 -4.00 1.79 -23.72
CA MET A 211 -4.19 0.34 -23.77
C MET A 211 -3.52 -0.29 -24.99
N SER A 212 -3.61 0.35 -26.16
CA SER A 212 -2.94 -0.11 -27.38
C SER A 212 -1.40 -0.11 -27.23
N LEU A 213 -0.84 0.89 -26.54
CA LEU A 213 0.59 0.93 -26.23
C LEU A 213 1.02 -0.20 -25.29
N LEU A 214 0.21 -0.51 -24.27
CA LEU A 214 0.45 -1.64 -23.36
C LEU A 214 0.39 -2.99 -24.09
N LYS A 215 -0.64 -3.21 -24.91
CA LYS A 215 -0.77 -4.44 -25.72
C LYS A 215 0.44 -4.61 -26.65
N ARG A 216 0.89 -3.52 -27.30
CA ARG A 216 2.11 -3.53 -28.13
C ARG A 216 3.38 -3.81 -27.31
N ALA A 217 3.50 -3.25 -26.11
CA ALA A 217 4.63 -3.54 -25.21
C ALA A 217 4.65 -5.02 -24.80
N ALA A 218 3.47 -5.62 -24.55
CA ALA A 218 3.34 -7.05 -24.26
C ALA A 218 3.73 -7.94 -25.46
N GLU A 219 3.34 -7.57 -26.67
CA GLU A 219 3.78 -8.23 -27.90
C GLU A 219 5.31 -8.16 -28.06
N TRP A 220 5.92 -7.00 -27.79
CA TRP A 220 7.37 -6.81 -27.85
C TRP A 220 8.13 -7.59 -26.79
N ALA A 221 7.51 -7.86 -25.63
CA ALA A 221 8.09 -8.76 -24.65
C ALA A 221 8.25 -10.19 -25.21
N GLY A 222 7.47 -10.56 -26.23
CA GLY A 222 7.54 -11.83 -26.94
C GLY A 222 6.67 -12.92 -26.34
N VAL A 223 6.91 -14.17 -26.76
CA VAL A 223 6.12 -15.35 -26.37
C VAL A 223 7.04 -16.36 -25.67
N MET A 224 6.53 -16.98 -24.61
CA MET A 224 7.24 -18.06 -23.90
C MET A 224 7.23 -19.36 -24.73
N PRO A 225 8.11 -20.35 -24.45
CA PRO A 225 8.13 -21.62 -25.18
C PRO A 225 6.81 -22.40 -25.17
N ASN A 226 5.92 -22.11 -24.22
CA ASN A 226 4.58 -22.69 -24.11
C ASN A 226 3.51 -21.95 -24.94
N GLY A 227 3.90 -20.98 -25.79
CA GLY A 227 2.98 -20.20 -26.62
C GLY A 227 2.23 -19.08 -25.91
N LYS A 228 2.42 -18.89 -24.59
CA LYS A 228 1.77 -17.80 -23.84
C LYS A 228 2.56 -16.49 -23.97
N PRO A 229 1.89 -15.32 -23.99
CA PRO A 229 2.59 -14.04 -24.01
C PRO A 229 3.50 -13.91 -22.78
N LYS A 230 4.68 -13.32 -22.98
CA LYS A 230 5.69 -13.17 -21.92
C LYS A 230 5.22 -12.19 -20.84
N LEU A 231 4.48 -11.17 -21.24
CA LEU A 231 3.79 -10.19 -20.39
C LEU A 231 2.28 -10.34 -20.60
N CYS A 232 1.55 -10.60 -19.51
CA CYS A 232 0.10 -10.63 -19.46
C CYS A 232 -0.40 -9.28 -18.94
N VAL A 233 -1.27 -8.64 -19.70
CA VAL A 233 -1.94 -7.38 -19.31
C VAL A 233 -3.36 -7.76 -18.92
N ILE A 234 -3.73 -7.49 -17.68
CA ILE A 234 -5.08 -7.71 -17.14
C ILE A 234 -5.78 -6.35 -17.12
N ASP A 235 -6.90 -6.24 -17.84
CA ASP A 235 -7.73 -5.05 -17.93
C ASP A 235 -9.20 -5.37 -17.54
N ASP A 236 -10.13 -4.45 -17.80
CA ASP A 236 -11.57 -4.64 -17.51
C ASP A 236 -12.32 -5.47 -18.57
N GLU A 237 -11.66 -5.85 -19.69
CA GLU A 237 -12.31 -6.48 -20.85
C GLU A 237 -12.17 -8.01 -20.90
N GLU A 238 -11.54 -8.65 -19.90
CA GLU A 238 -11.39 -10.12 -19.78
C GLU A 238 -12.42 -10.81 -18.88
#